data_AF-A0A974KYG1-F1
#
_entry.id   AF-A0A974KYG1-F1
#
_cell.length_a   1.000
_cell.length_b   1.000
_cell.length_c   1.000
_cell.angle_alpha   90.00
_cell.angle_beta   90.00
_cell.angle_gamma   90.00
#
_symmetry.space_group_name_H-M   'P 1'
#
loop_
_entity.id
_entity.type
_entity.pdbx_description
1 polymer ?
#
loop_
_entity_poly.entity_id
_entity_poly.type
_entity_poly.pdbx_seq_one_letter_code
_entity_poly.pdbx_strand_id
1 'polypeptide(L)'
;MDNDKKQVIPRSKYGRKRHEYFHNEEREERIERERQKREHLAEKEQHQAKVNEERVKDNLRKARIEKLTQEEIQQQQHLAKLRSKRDASKTAKKNNRHHLTLPEEQHLKQEDIHNEKLKQQKPISSNGSKSENETNKSIEPTYSRLNKNNESRQKSKKEKDNQHNDTIKTQSKHPTITEESYTSTKDKESIHTEKEQMSTQQHSTQVEHTKSEQSKHISNSDKNTTENISDQQPHESHEQSANDTQNKIVDFLKEHWIKILIAIALILILVLVKAIFTEPSQEQHSNQTHTQDKKYTTTMKNANNTVRSVVTVESDAPKNTSVQTTNSKSDNELGSGVVYKTVGDTFFVLTNTHIVGEADKVKITYGENKSIKGDVVGKDKWSDIAVVKAKINNKNIKPIHIGNSNKLVLGESILIVGNPLGEEFRNTVSKGIISGLNRLVPVDFDKDNKNDELMQTFQIDASVNPGHSGGAVVNKDGELIGIVSLKINMPSIEGMGFAIPINEAKSIAKELEKNGKVNYPNTGIALENVNDLNHYERSLLKLPNDINDGILVKKLKDDGLGKKSGLKIGDVIVKLEGKTLKDNLQYRHILFNHRQDLKTLSAKIYRDGNIQDIEINLK
;
A
#
# COMPACT_ATOMS: atom_id res chain seq x y z
N MET A 1 25.85 -43.01 -79.27
CA MET A 1 27.19 -42.44 -79.01
C MET A 1 27.00 -41.16 -78.22
N ASP A 2 27.78 -41.02 -77.15
CA ASP A 2 28.09 -39.87 -76.31
C ASP A 2 27.01 -38.81 -76.01
N ASN A 3 26.56 -38.65 -74.76
CA ASN A 3 27.29 -38.24 -73.53
C ASN A 3 27.46 -36.72 -73.38
N ASP A 4 26.80 -36.22 -72.33
CA ASP A 4 27.23 -35.15 -71.43
C ASP A 4 28.03 -33.95 -71.97
N LYS A 5 27.35 -32.80 -71.97
CA LYS A 5 27.92 -31.51 -71.51
C LYS A 5 26.80 -30.54 -71.09
N LYS A 6 26.27 -30.70 -69.88
CA LYS A 6 25.61 -29.58 -69.18
C LYS A 6 26.68 -28.50 -68.95
N GLN A 7 26.40 -27.25 -69.35
CA GLN A 7 27.31 -26.12 -69.12
C GLN A 7 27.49 -25.88 -67.61
N VAL A 8 28.68 -26.21 -67.10
CA VAL A 8 29.07 -25.87 -65.72
C VAL A 8 29.76 -24.51 -65.73
N ILE A 9 29.15 -23.52 -65.08
CA ILE A 9 29.77 -22.20 -64.88
C ILE A 9 30.85 -22.32 -63.79
N PRO A 10 32.09 -21.83 -64.00
CA PRO A 10 33.17 -21.97 -63.02
C PRO A 10 32.87 -21.32 -61.66
N ARG A 11 33.22 -22.02 -60.57
CA ARG A 11 33.07 -21.56 -59.17
C ARG A 11 33.81 -20.24 -58.84
N SER A 12 34.75 -19.80 -59.68
CA SER A 12 35.45 -18.52 -59.53
C SER A 12 34.52 -17.29 -59.59
N LYS A 13 33.29 -17.43 -60.12
CA LYS A 13 32.28 -16.35 -60.11
C LYS A 13 31.46 -16.22 -58.82
N TYR A 14 31.69 -17.05 -57.79
CA TYR A 14 30.96 -16.99 -56.50
C TYR A 14 31.86 -16.83 -55.26
N GLY A 15 33.08 -16.31 -55.43
CA GLY A 15 33.94 -15.94 -54.30
C GLY A 15 33.56 -14.59 -53.68
N ARG A 16 32.68 -14.57 -52.67
CA ARG A 16 32.61 -13.41 -51.76
C ARG A 16 33.94 -13.34 -50.99
N LYS A 17 34.63 -12.19 -51.07
CA LYS A 17 35.80 -11.94 -50.21
C LYS A 17 35.36 -12.01 -48.74
N ARG A 18 36.04 -12.84 -47.94
CA ARG A 18 36.04 -12.66 -46.47
C ARG A 18 36.66 -11.29 -46.21
N HIS A 19 35.90 -10.39 -45.60
CA HIS A 19 36.48 -9.20 -45.00
C HIS A 19 36.99 -9.61 -43.62
N GLU A 20 38.23 -9.23 -43.34
CA GLU A 20 38.88 -9.44 -42.05
C GLU A 20 38.28 -8.49 -41.01
N TYR A 21 38.54 -8.77 -39.74
CA TYR A 21 37.95 -8.05 -38.61
C TYR A 21 38.30 -6.56 -38.64
N PHE A 22 37.31 -5.70 -38.88
CA PHE A 22 37.40 -4.31 -38.46
C PHE A 22 37.24 -4.25 -36.93
N HIS A 23 38.23 -3.70 -36.24
CA HIS A 23 38.07 -3.23 -34.87
C HIS A 23 37.29 -1.90 -34.95
N ASN A 24 35.96 -1.95 -34.82
CA ASN A 24 35.14 -0.74 -34.74
C ASN A 24 35.29 -0.12 -33.34
N GLU A 25 35.80 1.12 -33.28
CA GLU A 25 35.78 1.98 -32.09
C GLU A 25 34.37 2.06 -31.48
N GLU A 26 33.33 2.11 -32.33
CA GLU A 26 31.91 2.06 -31.95
C GLU A 26 31.54 0.89 -31.00
N ARG A 27 32.25 -0.24 -31.08
CA ARG A 27 32.03 -1.40 -30.20
C ARG A 27 32.58 -1.11 -28.79
N GLU A 28 33.74 -0.48 -28.70
CA GLU A 28 34.35 -0.11 -27.42
C GLU A 28 33.58 1.05 -26.78
N GLU A 29 33.19 2.06 -27.57
CA GLU A 29 32.30 3.14 -27.12
C GLU A 29 30.93 2.64 -26.62
N ARG A 30 30.38 1.57 -27.21
CA ARG A 30 29.15 0.94 -26.71
C ARG A 30 29.39 0.25 -25.36
N ILE A 31 30.48 -0.52 -25.25
CA ILE A 31 30.85 -1.22 -24.00
C ILE A 31 31.07 -0.20 -22.87
N GLU A 32 31.77 0.90 -23.14
CA GLU A 32 32.04 1.94 -22.14
C GLU A 32 30.75 2.70 -21.74
N ARG A 33 29.86 3.00 -22.68
CA ARG A 33 28.52 3.55 -22.37
C ARG A 33 27.65 2.60 -21.55
N GLU A 34 27.71 1.30 -21.81
CA GLU A 34 27.01 0.28 -21.00
C GLU A 34 27.59 0.19 -19.58
N ARG A 35 28.92 0.28 -19.46
CA ARG A 35 29.61 0.32 -18.17
C ARG A 35 29.21 1.53 -17.34
N GLN A 36 29.30 2.74 -17.91
CA GLN A 36 28.91 3.99 -17.22
C GLN A 36 27.43 3.98 -16.79
N LYS A 37 26.54 3.43 -17.63
CA LYS A 37 25.12 3.22 -17.27
C LYS A 37 24.96 2.26 -16.09
N ARG A 38 25.74 1.17 -16.02
CA ARG A 38 25.72 0.21 -14.90
C ARG A 38 26.27 0.82 -13.61
N GLU A 39 27.38 1.56 -13.68
CA GLU A 39 27.98 2.24 -12.52
C GLU A 39 27.01 3.28 -11.93
N HIS A 40 26.42 4.14 -12.76
CA HIS A 40 25.41 5.13 -12.32
C HIS A 40 24.09 4.48 -11.82
N LEU A 41 23.71 3.30 -12.33
CA LEU A 41 22.58 2.54 -11.78
C LEU A 41 22.92 1.98 -10.39
N ALA A 42 24.10 1.40 -10.21
CA ALA A 42 24.57 0.88 -8.93
C ALA A 42 24.71 1.99 -7.87
N GLU A 43 25.17 3.18 -8.25
CA GLU A 43 25.19 4.35 -7.35
C GLU A 43 23.79 4.76 -6.89
N LYS A 44 22.80 4.77 -7.80
CA LYS A 44 21.40 5.05 -7.46
C LYS A 44 20.81 4.00 -6.52
N GLU A 45 21.10 2.72 -6.75
CA GLU A 45 20.66 1.64 -5.87
C GLU A 45 21.30 1.73 -4.47
N GLN A 46 22.61 2.02 -4.38
CA GLN A 46 23.30 2.24 -3.10
C GLN A 46 22.76 3.49 -2.36
N HIS A 47 22.48 4.57 -3.09
CA HIS A 47 21.87 5.76 -2.51
C HIS A 47 20.46 5.44 -1.97
N GLN A 48 19.63 4.73 -2.74
CA GLN A 48 18.30 4.33 -2.31
C GLN A 48 18.34 3.39 -1.10
N ALA A 49 19.32 2.46 -1.04
CA ALA A 49 19.52 1.59 0.11
C ALA A 49 19.84 2.39 1.38
N LYS A 50 20.73 3.39 1.30
CA LYS A 50 21.06 4.28 2.43
C LYS A 50 19.83 5.08 2.91
N VAL A 51 19.06 5.67 1.99
CA VAL A 51 17.82 6.41 2.31
C VAL A 51 16.78 5.49 2.97
N ASN A 52 16.65 4.25 2.50
CA ASN A 52 15.76 3.26 3.11
C ASN A 52 16.22 2.88 4.53
N GLU A 53 17.53 2.70 4.75
CA GLU A 53 18.10 2.41 6.07
C GLU A 53 17.87 3.56 7.06
N GLU A 54 18.04 4.82 6.62
CA GLU A 54 17.73 6.00 7.44
C GLU A 54 16.24 6.10 7.80
N ARG A 55 15.33 5.84 6.84
CA ARG A 55 13.88 5.77 7.11
C ARG A 55 13.53 4.70 8.14
N VAL A 56 14.16 3.52 8.08
CA VAL A 56 13.97 2.46 9.08
C VAL A 56 14.47 2.91 10.46
N LYS A 57 15.64 3.56 10.53
CA LYS A 57 16.19 4.12 11.78
C LYS A 57 15.28 5.20 12.38
N ASP A 58 14.73 6.10 11.56
CA ASP A 58 13.82 7.15 12.02
C ASP A 58 12.47 6.60 12.51
N ASN A 59 11.90 5.62 11.78
CA ASN A 59 10.69 4.92 12.21
C ASN A 59 10.89 4.18 13.54
N LEU A 60 12.05 3.53 13.73
CA LEU A 60 12.42 2.89 15.01
C LEU A 60 12.58 3.91 16.15
N ARG A 61 13.15 5.09 15.88
CA ARG A 61 13.24 6.20 16.85
C ARG A 61 11.85 6.71 17.25
N LYS A 62 10.96 6.95 16.28
CA LYS A 62 9.57 7.36 16.51
C LYS A 62 8.80 6.34 17.35
N ALA A 63 8.88 5.06 17.00
CA ALA A 63 8.25 3.98 17.77
C ALA A 63 8.78 3.89 19.21
N ARG A 64 10.09 4.14 19.43
CA ARG A 64 10.70 4.17 20.77
C ARG A 64 10.21 5.36 21.59
N ILE A 65 10.09 6.55 20.98
CA ILE A 65 9.54 7.76 21.64
C ILE A 65 8.08 7.53 22.00
N GLU A 66 7.27 7.00 21.08
CA GLU A 66 5.86 6.71 21.33
C GLU A 66 5.69 5.72 22.48
N LYS A 67 6.48 4.64 22.50
CA LYS A 67 6.48 3.67 23.60
C LYS A 67 6.82 4.30 24.95
N LEU A 68 7.86 5.13 25.00
CA LEU A 68 8.25 5.86 26.22
C LEU A 68 7.13 6.79 26.71
N THR A 69 6.47 7.54 25.82
CA THR A 69 5.32 8.36 26.20
C THR A 69 4.12 7.54 26.68
N GLN A 70 3.87 6.36 26.10
CA GLN A 70 2.81 5.47 26.58
C GLN A 70 3.13 4.90 27.97
N GLU A 71 4.38 4.50 28.22
CA GLU A 71 4.86 4.03 29.53
C GLU A 71 4.75 5.15 30.58
N GLU A 72 5.14 6.38 30.25
CA GLU A 72 5.02 7.54 31.15
C GLU A 72 3.55 7.88 31.47
N ILE A 73 2.67 7.89 30.47
CA ILE A 73 1.23 8.10 30.66
C ILE A 73 0.63 7.02 31.57
N GLN A 74 1.00 5.74 31.38
CA GLN A 74 0.56 4.66 32.26
C GLN A 74 1.07 4.82 33.69
N GLN A 75 2.32 5.26 33.87
CA GLN A 75 2.91 5.51 35.19
C GLN A 75 2.22 6.68 35.90
N GLN A 76 1.92 7.77 35.19
CA GLN A 76 1.15 8.90 35.73
C GLN A 76 -0.28 8.48 36.12
N GLN A 77 -0.96 7.67 35.30
CA GLN A 77 -2.29 7.13 35.63
C GLN A 77 -2.24 6.18 36.85
N HIS A 78 -1.20 5.37 36.98
CA HIS A 78 -1.00 4.49 38.14
C HIS A 78 -0.77 5.33 39.42
N LEU A 79 0.09 6.36 39.35
CA LEU A 79 0.31 7.30 40.45
C LEU A 79 -0.97 8.06 40.84
N ALA A 80 -1.79 8.47 39.86
CA ALA A 80 -3.09 9.09 40.12
C ALA A 80 -4.06 8.15 40.85
N LYS A 81 -4.12 6.86 40.45
CA LYS A 81 -4.91 5.83 41.16
C LYS A 81 -4.41 5.57 42.58
N LEU A 82 -3.09 5.59 42.81
CA LEU A 82 -2.51 5.45 44.15
C LEU A 82 -2.84 6.67 45.04
N ARG A 83 -2.81 7.88 44.48
CA ARG A 83 -3.26 9.10 45.18
C ARG A 83 -4.74 9.02 45.54
N SER A 84 -5.62 8.71 44.59
CA SER A 84 -7.06 8.61 44.85
C SER A 84 -7.41 7.54 45.91
N LYS A 85 -6.71 6.40 45.92
CA LYS A 85 -6.85 5.40 47.00
C LYS A 85 -6.38 5.91 48.36
N ARG A 86 -5.28 6.67 48.41
CA ARG A 86 -4.76 7.28 49.65
C ARG A 86 -5.72 8.35 50.19
N ASP A 87 -6.31 9.15 49.31
CA ASP A 87 -7.24 10.21 49.67
C ASP A 87 -8.60 9.63 50.11
N ALA A 88 -9.08 8.57 49.44
CA ALA A 88 -10.23 7.78 49.91
C ALA A 88 -9.98 7.16 51.29
N SER A 89 -8.78 6.64 51.55
CA SER A 89 -8.40 6.09 52.87
C SER A 89 -8.33 7.17 53.96
N LYS A 90 -7.79 8.36 53.65
CA LYS A 90 -7.84 9.52 54.56
C LYS A 90 -9.27 9.96 54.86
N THR A 91 -10.14 9.97 53.85
CA THR A 91 -11.56 10.34 54.00
C THR A 91 -12.31 9.31 54.86
N ALA A 92 -12.06 8.01 54.66
CA ALA A 92 -12.59 6.94 55.50
C ALA A 92 -12.11 7.02 56.97
N LYS A 93 -10.85 7.41 57.21
CA LYS A 93 -10.33 7.68 58.57
C LYS A 93 -10.93 8.94 59.21
N LYS A 94 -11.39 9.92 58.43
CA LYS A 94 -12.00 11.15 58.95
C LYS A 94 -13.45 10.94 59.42
N ASN A 95 -14.17 9.98 58.86
CA ASN A 95 -15.55 9.67 59.22
C ASN A 95 -15.71 8.78 60.47
N ASN A 96 -14.62 8.49 61.19
CA ASN A 96 -14.62 7.55 62.32
C ASN A 96 -13.94 8.11 63.59
N ARG A 97 -14.28 9.36 63.95
CA ARG A 97 -14.03 9.93 65.29
C ARG A 97 -15.22 10.76 65.76
N HIS A 98 -15.78 10.38 66.91
CA HIS A 98 -16.70 11.22 67.68
C HIS A 98 -15.96 12.41 68.32
N HIS A 99 -16.74 13.41 68.75
CA HIS A 99 -16.28 14.68 69.30
C HIS A 99 -15.26 14.55 70.45
N LEU A 100 -14.22 15.39 70.40
CA LEU A 100 -13.41 15.80 71.54
C LEU A 100 -13.36 17.34 71.59
N THR A 101 -13.31 17.87 72.80
CA THR A 101 -13.45 19.30 73.13
C THR A 101 -12.15 20.10 72.96
N LEU A 102 -12.21 21.43 73.10
CA LEU A 102 -11.05 22.33 73.16
C LEU A 102 -10.21 22.06 74.43
N PRO A 103 -9.37 21.00 74.43
CA PRO A 103 -7.92 21.24 74.55
C PRO A 103 -7.06 20.44 73.55
N GLU A 104 -7.60 19.51 72.76
CA GLU A 104 -6.78 18.63 71.89
C GLU A 104 -6.22 19.31 70.62
N GLU A 105 -6.75 20.46 70.21
CA GLU A 105 -6.30 21.16 68.99
C GLU A 105 -4.91 21.84 69.12
N GLN A 106 -4.37 21.94 70.34
CA GLN A 106 -3.11 22.63 70.60
C GLN A 106 -1.86 21.74 70.51
N HIS A 107 -2.00 20.41 70.62
CA HIS A 107 -0.86 19.49 70.49
C HIS A 107 -0.49 19.18 69.03
N LEU A 108 -1.47 19.13 68.11
CA LEU A 108 -1.20 18.86 66.69
C LEU A 108 -0.46 20.01 65.96
N LYS A 109 -0.49 21.24 66.49
CA LYS A 109 0.25 22.38 65.93
C LYS A 109 1.73 22.42 66.30
N GLN A 110 2.23 21.52 67.16
CA GLN A 110 3.65 21.45 67.51
C GLN A 110 4.45 20.43 66.67
N GLU A 111 3.80 19.39 66.11
CA GLU A 111 4.49 18.41 65.26
C GLU A 111 4.80 18.94 63.85
N ASP A 112 3.90 19.72 63.23
CA ASP A 112 4.12 20.28 61.89
C ASP A 112 5.29 21.29 61.84
N ILE A 113 5.56 22.00 62.94
CA ILE A 113 6.68 22.97 63.04
C ILE A 113 8.04 22.26 63.12
N HIS A 114 8.09 20.96 63.46
CA HIS A 114 9.33 20.20 63.56
C HIS A 114 9.84 19.67 62.20
N ASN A 115 8.95 19.47 61.21
CA ASN A 115 9.32 18.91 59.91
C ASN A 115 9.80 19.94 58.86
N GLU A 116 9.49 21.23 58.99
CA GLU A 116 10.02 22.26 58.06
C GLU A 116 11.45 22.71 58.40
N LYS A 117 11.98 22.43 59.59
CA LYS A 117 13.32 22.86 60.01
C LYS A 117 14.47 21.92 59.61
N LEU A 118 14.20 20.83 58.91
CA LEU A 118 15.19 19.79 58.54
C LEU A 118 15.68 19.85 57.09
N LYS A 119 15.51 20.97 56.39
CA LYS A 119 15.88 21.13 54.96
C LYS A 119 16.82 22.30 54.61
N GLN A 120 17.51 22.90 55.57
CA GLN A 120 18.55 23.91 55.29
C GLN A 120 19.79 23.73 56.18
N GLN A 121 20.98 23.98 55.59
CA GLN A 121 22.35 23.72 56.10
C GLN A 121 22.76 22.22 56.06
N LYS A 122 23.96 21.79 55.63
CA LYS A 122 25.24 22.39 55.12
C LYS A 122 26.12 21.20 54.60
N PRO A 123 27.39 21.33 54.16
CA PRO A 123 28.11 22.38 53.44
C PRO A 123 28.89 21.84 52.18
N ILE A 124 29.81 22.66 51.65
CA ILE A 124 30.70 22.45 50.50
C ILE A 124 31.92 21.56 50.84
N SER A 125 32.46 20.84 49.84
CA SER A 125 33.90 20.50 49.79
C SER A 125 34.45 20.54 48.35
N SER A 126 35.53 21.31 48.17
CA SER A 126 36.44 21.34 47.01
C SER A 126 37.66 20.40 47.30
N ASN A 127 38.59 20.07 46.41
CA ASN A 127 38.96 20.59 45.09
C ASN A 127 39.81 19.54 44.35
N GLY A 128 39.92 19.61 43.03
CA GLY A 128 40.82 18.75 42.24
C GLY A 128 40.96 19.22 40.78
N SER A 129 42.04 19.94 40.47
CA SER A 129 42.37 20.50 39.15
C SER A 129 42.76 19.42 38.10
N LYS A 130 42.72 19.62 36.77
CA LYS A 130 43.09 20.81 35.95
C LYS A 130 42.31 20.89 34.60
N SER A 131 42.19 22.12 34.07
CA SER A 131 42.36 22.61 32.66
C SER A 131 42.36 21.60 31.48
N GLU A 132 41.81 21.85 30.28
CA GLU A 132 41.62 23.12 29.52
C GLU A 132 40.33 23.17 28.65
N ASN A 133 40.18 24.27 27.87
CA ASN A 133 39.13 24.69 26.93
C ASN A 133 38.75 23.62 25.84
N GLU A 134 37.67 23.69 25.04
CA GLU A 134 36.96 24.84 24.43
C GLU A 134 35.42 24.68 24.31
N THR A 135 34.78 25.77 23.86
CA THR A 135 33.34 26.03 23.81
C THR A 135 32.56 25.31 22.69
N ASN A 136 31.29 24.95 22.96
CA ASN A 136 30.25 25.03 21.94
C ASN A 136 28.88 25.40 22.55
N LYS A 137 28.05 26.15 21.81
CA LYS A 137 26.89 26.89 22.34
C LYS A 137 25.61 26.45 21.63
N SER A 138 24.64 25.92 22.38
CA SER A 138 23.31 25.55 21.86
C SER A 138 22.23 26.47 22.44
N ILE A 139 21.23 26.81 21.63
CA ILE A 139 20.07 27.64 21.98
C ILE A 139 18.81 26.86 21.61
N GLU A 140 17.95 26.56 22.58
CA GLU A 140 16.64 25.94 22.36
C GLU A 140 15.56 26.98 21.99
N PRO A 141 14.66 26.69 21.03
CA PRO A 141 13.50 27.53 20.74
C PRO A 141 12.28 27.15 21.61
N THR A 142 11.63 28.16 22.18
CA THR A 142 10.39 28.02 22.95
C THR A 142 9.15 28.12 22.05
N TYR A 143 8.12 27.29 22.29
CA TYR A 143 6.79 27.47 21.67
C TYR A 143 5.69 27.55 22.73
N SER A 144 5.00 28.68 22.76
CA SER A 144 3.88 28.97 23.68
C SER A 144 2.53 28.62 23.05
N ARG A 145 1.64 27.99 23.84
CA ARG A 145 0.24 27.73 23.45
C ARG A 145 -0.63 28.93 23.82
N LEU A 146 -1.35 29.48 22.85
CA LEU A 146 -2.41 30.46 23.10
C LEU A 146 -3.74 29.73 23.32
N ASN A 147 -4.48 30.07 24.38
CA ASN A 147 -5.83 29.57 24.63
C ASN A 147 -6.85 30.72 24.53
N LYS A 148 -8.06 30.42 24.02
CA LYS A 148 -9.16 31.39 23.93
C LYS A 148 -9.84 31.58 25.29
N ASN A 149 -10.36 32.77 25.55
CA ASN A 149 -11.76 32.95 26.00
C ASN A 149 -12.26 34.40 25.91
N ASN A 150 -13.52 34.50 25.48
CA ASN A 150 -14.57 35.49 25.76
C ASN A 150 -14.24 36.94 26.19
N GLU A 151 -14.76 37.91 25.43
CA GLU A 151 -15.87 38.83 25.78
C GLU A 151 -16.05 39.84 24.62
N SER A 152 -16.97 40.80 24.63
CA SER A 152 -18.44 40.75 24.48
C SER A 152 -18.87 42.17 24.03
N ARG A 153 -20.10 42.33 23.48
CA ARG A 153 -20.86 43.59 23.29
C ARG A 153 -20.54 44.60 22.14
N GLN A 154 -21.51 44.66 21.22
CA GLN A 154 -22.32 45.83 20.79
C GLN A 154 -21.88 46.83 19.68
N LYS A 155 -22.75 46.88 18.64
CA LYS A 155 -23.35 48.06 17.95
C LYS A 155 -22.48 49.14 17.29
N SER A 156 -22.50 49.21 15.96
CA SER A 156 -23.16 50.27 15.12
C SER A 156 -22.76 50.09 13.64
N LYS A 157 -23.70 49.95 12.69
CA LYS A 157 -24.31 51.02 11.87
C LYS A 157 -23.36 52.12 11.35
N LYS A 158 -22.96 52.03 10.07
CA LYS A 158 -23.32 53.03 9.03
C LYS A 158 -22.89 52.58 7.61
N GLU A 159 -23.71 52.93 6.62
CA GLU A 159 -23.28 52.97 5.21
C GLU A 159 -22.31 54.12 4.96
N LYS A 160 -21.47 54.02 3.91
CA LYS A 160 -21.59 54.92 2.75
C LYS A 160 -20.66 54.53 1.59
N ASP A 161 -21.12 54.88 0.40
CA ASP A 161 -20.41 54.83 -0.88
C ASP A 161 -19.20 55.77 -0.93
N ASN A 162 -18.21 55.48 -1.76
CA ASN A 162 -18.09 56.20 -3.04
C ASN A 162 -17.05 55.64 -4.00
N GLN A 163 -17.32 55.84 -5.29
CA GLN A 163 -16.35 55.73 -6.38
C GLN A 163 -15.38 56.93 -6.35
N HIS A 164 -14.12 56.71 -6.72
CA HIS A 164 -13.55 57.48 -7.84
C HIS A 164 -12.37 56.79 -8.52
N ASN A 165 -12.14 57.18 -9.77
CA ASN A 165 -11.02 56.74 -10.61
C ASN A 165 -9.69 57.37 -10.15
N ASP A 166 -8.56 56.82 -10.58
CA ASP A 166 -7.79 57.54 -11.62
C ASP A 166 -6.75 56.71 -12.37
N THR A 167 -6.39 57.19 -13.56
CA THR A 167 -5.51 56.53 -14.54
C THR A 167 -4.19 57.29 -14.68
N ILE A 168 -3.04 56.63 -14.53
CA ILE A 168 -1.75 57.12 -15.07
C ILE A 168 -0.97 56.00 -15.76
N LYS A 169 -0.55 56.25 -17.01
CA LYS A 169 0.43 55.47 -17.78
C LYS A 169 1.83 56.06 -17.59
N THR A 170 2.87 55.22 -17.58
CA THR A 170 4.09 55.26 -18.43
C THR A 170 5.06 54.14 -17.99
N GLN A 171 5.54 53.25 -18.88
CA GLN A 171 6.87 53.27 -19.54
C GLN A 171 8.08 53.39 -18.56
N SER A 172 9.21 52.69 -18.71
CA SER A 172 9.68 51.62 -19.63
C SER A 172 11.08 51.17 -19.16
N LYS A 173 11.47 49.88 -19.34
CA LYS A 173 12.74 49.48 -20.00
C LYS A 173 13.01 47.96 -19.97
N HIS A 174 13.49 47.47 -21.11
CA HIS A 174 14.10 46.16 -21.33
C HIS A 174 15.52 46.08 -20.73
N PRO A 175 16.12 44.87 -20.68
CA PRO A 175 17.15 44.61 -21.69
C PRO A 175 16.89 43.36 -22.54
N THR A 176 17.64 43.26 -23.64
CA THR A 176 17.60 42.22 -24.67
C THR A 176 18.79 41.27 -24.48
N ILE A 177 18.61 39.97 -24.71
CA ILE A 177 19.70 39.06 -25.08
C ILE A 177 19.23 38.24 -26.29
N THR A 178 20.14 38.06 -27.25
CA THR A 178 19.90 37.53 -28.59
C THR A 178 19.94 36.00 -28.69
N GLU A 179 19.46 35.52 -29.83
CA GLU A 179 19.27 34.12 -30.22
C GLU A 179 20.60 33.37 -30.40
N GLU A 180 20.61 32.07 -30.09
CA GLU A 180 21.32 31.07 -30.89
C GLU A 180 20.41 29.87 -31.16
N SER A 181 20.43 29.42 -32.41
CA SER A 181 19.55 28.38 -32.96
C SER A 181 20.22 27.00 -32.92
N TYR A 182 19.52 25.98 -32.43
CA TYR A 182 19.87 24.59 -32.74
C TYR A 182 18.65 23.80 -33.22
N THR A 183 18.88 23.07 -34.32
CA THR A 183 17.88 22.35 -35.10
C THR A 183 17.46 21.05 -34.44
N SER A 184 16.19 20.68 -34.64
CA SER A 184 15.66 19.39 -34.19
C SER A 184 15.99 18.29 -35.21
N THR A 185 16.55 17.18 -34.72
CA THR A 185 16.32 15.85 -35.30
C THR A 185 15.68 14.95 -34.25
N LYS A 186 14.53 14.39 -34.60
CA LYS A 186 13.86 13.33 -33.83
C LYS A 186 14.27 11.99 -34.44
N ASP A 187 14.93 11.13 -33.67
CA ASP A 187 14.96 9.71 -33.96
C ASP A 187 14.17 8.92 -32.91
N LYS A 188 13.43 7.93 -33.41
CA LYS A 188 12.58 7.04 -32.63
C LYS A 188 13.35 5.74 -32.40
N GLU A 189 13.61 5.37 -31.15
CA GLU A 189 13.96 3.99 -30.82
C GLU A 189 13.09 3.42 -29.72
N SER A 190 12.31 2.41 -30.13
CA SER A 190 11.59 1.48 -29.27
C SER A 190 12.58 0.46 -28.68
N ILE A 191 12.75 0.44 -27.36
CA ILE A 191 13.62 -0.53 -26.69
C ILE A 191 12.77 -1.69 -26.16
N HIS A 192 12.83 -2.83 -26.87
CA HIS A 192 12.55 -4.13 -26.26
C HIS A 192 13.58 -4.39 -25.17
N THR A 193 13.15 -4.89 -24.01
CA THR A 193 14.07 -5.38 -22.97
C THR A 193 13.89 -6.89 -22.82
N GLU A 194 14.83 -7.65 -23.39
CA GLU A 194 14.95 -9.07 -23.12
C GLU A 194 15.35 -9.29 -21.65
N LYS A 195 14.70 -10.26 -20.98
CA LYS A 195 15.13 -10.74 -19.66
C LYS A 195 15.99 -11.99 -19.86
N GLU A 196 17.31 -11.82 -19.91
CA GLU A 196 18.21 -12.94 -19.70
C GLU A 196 18.14 -13.41 -18.24
N GLN A 197 17.87 -14.70 -18.05
CA GLN A 197 18.08 -15.40 -16.79
C GLN A 197 19.47 -16.03 -16.80
N MET A 198 20.41 -15.52 -15.99
CA MET A 198 21.68 -16.22 -15.75
C MET A 198 21.57 -17.11 -14.50
N SER A 199 21.55 -18.42 -14.71
CA SER A 199 21.87 -19.41 -13.68
C SER A 199 23.39 -19.55 -13.55
N THR A 200 23.95 -19.28 -12.38
CA THR A 200 25.36 -19.57 -12.10
C THR A 200 25.54 -21.01 -11.63
N GLN A 201 25.92 -21.90 -12.54
CA GLN A 201 26.42 -23.23 -12.26
C GLN A 201 27.86 -23.29 -12.77
N GLN A 202 28.85 -23.34 -11.87
CA GLN A 202 30.26 -23.47 -12.26
C GLN A 202 30.71 -24.92 -12.17
N HIS A 203 31.26 -25.41 -13.28
CA HIS A 203 31.91 -26.71 -13.39
C HIS A 203 33.31 -26.45 -13.96
N SER A 204 34.36 -26.89 -13.26
CA SER A 204 35.74 -26.80 -13.70
C SER A 204 36.19 -28.14 -14.27
N THR A 205 36.68 -28.13 -15.52
CA THR A 205 36.95 -29.33 -16.32
C THR A 205 38.21 -30.10 -15.91
N GLN A 206 38.22 -31.40 -16.22
CA GLN A 206 39.30 -32.35 -16.01
C GLN A 206 40.55 -32.10 -16.89
N VAL A 207 41.66 -32.72 -16.51
CA VAL A 207 42.73 -33.15 -17.42
C VAL A 207 43.01 -34.65 -17.17
N GLU A 208 43.33 -35.39 -18.23
CA GLU A 208 43.24 -36.86 -18.32
C GLU A 208 44.60 -37.58 -18.49
N HIS A 209 44.54 -38.93 -18.49
CA HIS A 209 45.57 -39.93 -18.87
C HIS A 209 46.75 -40.15 -17.87
N THR A 210 47.39 -41.32 -17.71
CA THR A 210 47.13 -42.74 -18.12
C THR A 210 48.01 -43.74 -17.31
N LYS A 211 47.63 -45.04 -17.27
CA LYS A 211 48.45 -46.25 -16.92
C LYS A 211 48.96 -46.39 -15.47
N SER A 212 49.30 -47.58 -14.94
CA SER A 212 48.86 -48.99 -15.08
C SER A 212 49.68 -49.88 -14.12
N GLU A 213 49.09 -50.87 -13.42
CA GLU A 213 49.65 -52.22 -13.12
C GLU A 213 48.92 -52.99 -11.98
N GLN A 214 49.25 -54.28 -11.81
CA GLN A 214 48.53 -55.29 -11.02
C GLN A 214 49.32 -55.79 -9.78
N SER A 215 48.62 -56.57 -8.94
CA SER A 215 49.14 -57.64 -8.03
C SER A 215 49.68 -57.21 -6.64
N LYS A 216 49.60 -58.02 -5.55
CA LYS A 216 48.98 -59.35 -5.30
C LYS A 216 48.80 -59.66 -3.77
N HIS A 217 47.86 -60.56 -3.48
CA HIS A 217 47.61 -61.45 -2.30
C HIS A 217 48.56 -61.61 -1.09
N ILE A 218 47.97 -61.95 0.08
CA ILE A 218 48.14 -63.17 0.96
C ILE A 218 47.26 -62.95 2.26
N SER A 219 46.26 -63.75 2.73
CA SER A 219 46.08 -65.16 3.23
C SER A 219 46.75 -65.47 4.61
N ASN A 220 46.17 -66.05 5.68
CA ASN A 220 44.92 -66.83 5.97
C ASN A 220 44.49 -66.67 7.47
N SER A 221 43.20 -66.80 7.89
CA SER A 221 42.40 -67.98 8.37
C SER A 221 42.69 -68.58 9.79
N ASP A 222 41.60 -68.83 10.55
CA ASP A 222 41.32 -69.95 11.52
C ASP A 222 41.47 -69.92 13.07
N LYS A 223 40.44 -70.53 13.73
CA LYS A 223 40.36 -71.35 15.00
C LYS A 223 40.08 -70.79 16.43
N ASN A 224 38.85 -71.07 16.91
CA ASN A 224 38.42 -72.02 17.97
C ASN A 224 38.97 -72.09 19.43
N THR A 225 38.05 -71.79 20.39
CA THR A 225 37.52 -72.60 21.54
C THR A 225 38.29 -72.95 22.86
N THR A 226 37.61 -72.64 24.00
CA THR A 226 37.43 -73.37 25.31
C THR A 226 38.42 -73.38 26.50
N GLU A 227 37.80 -73.52 27.70
CA GLU A 227 38.25 -73.99 29.05
C GLU A 227 38.40 -72.88 30.14
N ASN A 228 37.59 -72.86 31.23
CA ASN A 228 37.62 -73.64 32.51
C ASN A 228 38.78 -73.14 33.45
N ILE A 229 38.72 -72.96 34.80
CA ILE A 229 37.99 -73.54 35.97
C ILE A 229 37.83 -72.48 37.12
N SER A 230 36.97 -72.78 38.11
CA SER A 230 36.96 -72.44 39.57
C SER A 230 38.28 -71.96 40.25
N ASP A 231 38.36 -71.38 41.47
CA ASP A 231 37.58 -71.65 42.70
C ASP A 231 37.65 -70.54 43.79
N GLN A 232 36.61 -70.53 44.62
CA GLN A 232 36.51 -70.30 46.09
C GLN A 232 37.33 -69.24 46.91
N GLN A 233 36.54 -68.54 47.73
CA GLN A 233 36.78 -67.85 49.01
C GLN A 233 37.55 -68.70 50.07
N PRO A 234 38.12 -68.13 51.18
CA PRO A 234 37.30 -67.51 52.24
C PRO A 234 37.86 -66.30 53.03
N HIS A 235 36.95 -65.80 53.87
CA HIS A 235 36.98 -64.68 54.82
C HIS A 235 38.16 -64.59 55.81
N GLU A 236 38.47 -63.37 56.26
CA GLU A 236 38.26 -63.00 57.67
C GLU A 236 38.08 -61.48 57.90
N SER A 237 37.10 -61.19 58.76
CA SER A 237 36.83 -60.05 59.67
C SER A 237 37.53 -58.68 59.53
N HIS A 238 36.75 -57.59 59.50
CA HIS A 238 36.55 -56.71 60.68
C HIS A 238 35.53 -55.58 60.44
N GLU A 239 34.97 -55.05 61.53
CA GLU A 239 33.95 -53.99 61.54
C GLU A 239 34.48 -52.55 61.31
N GLN A 240 33.64 -51.78 60.60
CA GLN A 240 33.34 -50.36 60.80
C GLN A 240 34.48 -49.32 60.92
N SER A 241 34.56 -48.42 59.93
CA SER A 241 34.72 -46.98 60.20
C SER A 241 34.10 -46.11 59.09
N ALA A 242 33.44 -45.02 59.48
CA ALA A 242 32.41 -44.32 58.69
C ALA A 242 32.91 -43.39 57.56
N ASN A 243 34.10 -43.63 57.00
CA ASN A 243 34.73 -42.77 55.98
C ASN A 243 34.68 -43.35 54.54
N ASP A 244 34.37 -44.64 54.39
CA ASP A 244 34.38 -45.32 53.09
C ASP A 244 33.25 -44.82 52.15
N THR A 245 32.07 -44.48 52.69
CA THR A 245 30.94 -44.00 51.89
C THR A 245 31.22 -42.62 51.26
N GLN A 246 31.88 -41.70 51.98
CA GLN A 246 32.20 -40.38 51.42
C GLN A 246 33.30 -40.46 50.35
N ASN A 247 34.35 -41.24 50.58
CA ASN A 247 35.42 -41.40 49.59
C ASN A 247 34.89 -42.10 48.33
N LYS A 248 34.06 -43.14 48.45
CA LYS A 248 33.38 -43.77 47.31
C LYS A 248 32.49 -42.80 46.52
N ILE A 249 31.78 -41.89 47.18
CA ILE A 249 31.00 -40.84 46.50
C ILE A 249 31.91 -39.86 45.76
N VAL A 250 33.01 -39.42 46.38
CA VAL A 250 33.98 -38.50 45.76
C VAL A 250 34.68 -39.13 44.56
N ASP A 251 35.08 -40.40 44.63
CA ASP A 251 35.75 -41.07 43.54
C ASP A 251 34.78 -41.48 42.42
N PHE A 252 33.54 -41.88 42.73
CA PHE A 252 32.46 -42.02 41.74
C PHE A 252 32.19 -40.70 40.99
N LEU A 253 32.17 -39.56 41.70
CA LEU A 253 32.06 -38.24 41.10
C LEU A 253 33.26 -37.93 40.19
N LYS A 254 34.50 -38.20 40.61
CA LYS A 254 35.69 -38.00 39.76
C LYS A 254 35.75 -38.91 38.54
N GLU A 255 35.24 -40.14 38.63
CA GLU A 255 35.26 -41.08 37.51
C GLU A 255 34.11 -40.82 36.52
N HIS A 256 32.98 -40.26 36.98
CA HIS A 256 31.77 -40.14 36.17
C HIS A 256 31.22 -38.72 35.99
N TRP A 257 31.91 -37.65 36.44
CA TRP A 257 31.45 -36.25 36.27
C TRP A 257 31.10 -35.88 34.82
N ILE A 258 31.84 -36.39 33.81
CA ILE A 258 31.51 -36.17 32.39
C ILE A 258 30.16 -36.84 32.03
N LYS A 259 29.93 -38.08 32.48
CA LYS A 259 28.65 -38.79 32.27
C LYS A 259 27.50 -38.07 32.99
N ILE A 260 27.76 -37.54 34.19
CA ILE A 260 26.80 -36.75 34.97
C ILE A 260 26.49 -35.41 34.27
N LEU A 261 27.47 -34.71 33.72
CA LEU A 261 27.24 -33.49 32.93
C LEU A 261 26.44 -33.77 31.65
N ILE A 262 26.72 -34.87 30.94
CA ILE A 262 25.94 -35.30 29.78
C ILE A 262 24.50 -35.64 30.19
N ALA A 263 24.30 -36.34 31.31
CA ALA A 263 22.97 -36.65 31.84
C ALA A 263 22.20 -35.36 32.23
N ILE A 264 22.85 -34.40 32.90
CA ILE A 264 22.26 -33.10 33.24
C ILE A 264 21.92 -32.31 31.98
N ALA A 265 22.79 -32.30 30.96
CA ALA A 265 22.52 -31.66 29.67
C ALA A 265 21.33 -32.31 28.95
N LEU A 266 21.24 -33.64 28.94
CA LEU A 266 20.10 -34.38 28.38
C LEU A 266 18.81 -34.13 29.17
N ILE A 267 18.86 -34.01 30.50
CA ILE A 267 17.72 -33.63 31.34
C ILE A 267 17.29 -32.19 31.05
N LEU A 268 18.23 -31.25 30.91
CA LEU A 268 17.93 -29.87 30.53
C LEU A 268 17.34 -29.77 29.12
N ILE A 269 17.85 -30.55 28.16
CA ILE A 269 17.27 -30.67 26.81
C ILE A 269 15.86 -31.27 26.91
N LEU A 270 15.63 -32.33 27.70
CA LEU A 270 14.30 -32.91 27.93
C LEU A 270 13.33 -31.92 28.59
N VAL A 271 13.80 -31.09 29.53
CA VAL A 271 13.01 -30.02 30.15
C VAL A 271 12.70 -28.90 29.15
N LEU A 272 13.66 -28.53 28.28
CA LEU A 272 13.48 -27.52 27.23
C LEU A 272 12.50 -28.02 26.15
N VAL A 273 12.68 -29.25 25.69
CA VAL A 273 11.75 -29.97 24.79
C VAL A 273 10.38 -30.06 25.44
N LYS A 274 10.28 -30.46 26.72
CA LYS A 274 9.00 -30.49 27.42
C LYS A 274 8.38 -29.08 27.51
N ALA A 275 9.14 -28.03 27.78
CA ALA A 275 8.63 -26.65 27.81
C ALA A 275 8.19 -26.11 26.43
N ILE A 276 8.76 -26.65 25.33
CA ILE A 276 8.38 -26.32 23.95
C ILE A 276 7.15 -27.12 23.49
N PHE A 277 7.01 -28.38 23.91
CA PHE A 277 5.95 -29.29 23.49
C PHE A 277 4.78 -29.45 24.49
N THR A 278 4.89 -28.95 25.73
CA THR A 278 3.71 -28.75 26.58
C THR A 278 3.06 -27.42 26.27
N GLU A 279 2.14 -27.43 25.30
CA GLU A 279 1.04 -26.47 25.33
C GLU A 279 0.34 -26.58 26.70
N PRO A 280 -0.03 -25.45 27.35
CA PRO A 280 -0.77 -25.47 28.60
C PRO A 280 -2.21 -25.93 28.33
N SER A 281 -2.40 -27.26 28.32
CA SER A 281 -3.71 -27.93 28.26
C SER A 281 -4.51 -27.61 29.52
N GLN A 282 -5.22 -26.49 29.50
CA GLN A 282 -6.16 -26.06 30.53
C GLN A 282 -7.49 -26.79 30.35
N GLU A 283 -7.57 -28.04 30.82
CA GLU A 283 -8.86 -28.67 31.10
C GLU A 283 -9.51 -27.99 32.32
N GLN A 284 -10.31 -26.97 32.04
CA GLN A 284 -11.06 -26.19 33.02
C GLN A 284 -12.39 -26.89 33.36
N HIS A 285 -12.38 -27.77 34.37
CA HIS A 285 -13.62 -28.22 35.00
C HIS A 285 -14.11 -27.23 36.06
N SER A 286 -14.94 -26.25 35.63
CA SER A 286 -15.97 -25.50 36.40
C SER A 286 -15.59 -24.83 37.75
N ASN A 287 -16.03 -23.61 38.07
CA ASN A 287 -16.84 -22.62 37.36
C ASN A 287 -16.66 -21.27 38.09
N GLN A 288 -15.95 -20.31 37.51
CA GLN A 288 -16.13 -18.85 37.66
C GLN A 288 -14.95 -18.11 36.99
N THR A 289 -14.89 -18.16 35.66
CA THR A 289 -13.94 -17.34 34.92
C THR A 289 -14.48 -15.91 34.82
N HIS A 290 -13.82 -14.95 35.46
CA HIS A 290 -13.96 -13.54 35.08
C HIS A 290 -13.23 -13.33 33.75
N THR A 291 -13.88 -13.72 32.64
CA THR A 291 -13.49 -13.22 31.32
C THR A 291 -13.57 -11.70 31.36
N GLN A 292 -12.41 -11.05 31.25
CA GLN A 292 -12.35 -9.65 30.88
C GLN A 292 -12.78 -9.57 29.41
N ASP A 293 -14.09 -9.49 29.18
CA ASP A 293 -14.68 -9.30 27.86
C ASP A 293 -13.96 -8.14 27.17
N LYS A 294 -13.27 -8.46 26.06
CA LYS A 294 -12.54 -7.47 25.27
C LYS A 294 -13.55 -6.44 24.78
N LYS A 295 -13.58 -5.26 25.42
CA LYS A 295 -14.63 -4.25 25.21
C LYS A 295 -14.60 -3.71 23.78
N TYR A 296 -15.38 -4.35 22.90
CA TYR A 296 -15.46 -4.02 21.48
C TYR A 296 -15.90 -2.57 21.27
N THR A 297 -15.00 -1.76 20.69
CA THR A 297 -15.33 -0.41 20.23
C THR A 297 -16.26 -0.47 19.02
N THR A 298 -16.98 0.62 18.73
CA THR A 298 -17.82 0.73 17.53
C THR A 298 -17.03 0.42 16.25
N THR A 299 -15.79 0.93 16.15
CA THR A 299 -14.87 0.62 15.03
C THR A 299 -14.60 -0.87 14.88
N MET A 300 -14.34 -1.60 15.98
CA MET A 300 -14.12 -3.05 15.94
C MET A 300 -15.38 -3.83 15.53
N LYS A 301 -16.57 -3.39 15.99
CA LYS A 301 -17.85 -3.98 15.56
C LYS A 301 -18.10 -3.75 14.07
N ASN A 302 -17.86 -2.54 13.58
CA ASN A 302 -18.08 -2.17 12.19
C ASN A 302 -17.10 -2.89 11.26
N ALA A 303 -15.82 -3.04 11.66
CA ALA A 303 -14.86 -3.90 10.97
C ALA A 303 -15.38 -5.35 10.82
N ASN A 304 -15.75 -5.99 11.95
CA ASN A 304 -16.25 -7.37 11.96
C ASN A 304 -17.56 -7.57 11.17
N ASN A 305 -18.44 -6.56 11.15
CA ASN A 305 -19.68 -6.59 10.37
C ASN A 305 -19.40 -6.37 8.87
N THR A 306 -18.47 -5.48 8.51
CA THR A 306 -18.11 -5.19 7.11
C THR A 306 -17.44 -6.39 6.47
N VAL A 307 -16.56 -7.09 7.18
CA VAL A 307 -15.93 -8.37 6.74
C VAL A 307 -16.98 -9.39 6.30
N ARG A 308 -18.14 -9.46 6.97
CA ARG A 308 -19.25 -10.36 6.60
C ARG A 308 -20.00 -9.96 5.33
N SER A 309 -19.67 -8.81 4.76
CA SER A 309 -20.24 -8.29 3.51
C SER A 309 -19.20 -8.25 2.39
N VAL A 310 -17.95 -8.67 2.63
CA VAL A 310 -16.85 -8.64 1.65
C VAL A 310 -16.45 -10.07 1.27
N VAL A 311 -16.24 -10.29 -0.02
CA VAL A 311 -15.83 -11.56 -0.63
C VAL A 311 -14.57 -11.35 -1.47
N THR A 312 -13.81 -12.39 -1.73
CA THR A 312 -12.73 -12.37 -2.73
C THR A 312 -13.35 -12.60 -4.11
N VAL A 313 -12.85 -11.91 -5.13
CA VAL A 313 -13.24 -12.09 -6.54
C VAL A 313 -11.98 -12.37 -7.35
N GLU A 314 -12.03 -13.38 -8.23
CA GLU A 314 -10.93 -13.77 -9.11
C GLU A 314 -11.49 -14.10 -10.50
N SER A 315 -10.88 -13.56 -11.56
CA SER A 315 -11.30 -13.83 -12.93
C SER A 315 -11.07 -15.29 -13.35
N ASP A 316 -12.10 -15.94 -13.93
CA ASP A 316 -11.98 -17.27 -14.56
C ASP A 316 -11.55 -17.17 -16.06
N ALA A 317 -11.21 -15.97 -16.58
CA ALA A 317 -10.94 -15.77 -18.01
C ALA A 317 -9.75 -16.61 -18.53
N PRO A 318 -9.93 -17.45 -19.56
CA PRO A 318 -8.81 -18.06 -20.27
C PRO A 318 -8.03 -16.96 -21.01
N LYS A 319 -6.72 -16.87 -20.79
CA LYS A 319 -5.88 -15.88 -21.46
C LYS A 319 -5.82 -16.17 -22.96
N ASN A 320 -6.35 -15.27 -23.78
CA ASN A 320 -6.05 -15.21 -25.22
C ASN A 320 -4.62 -14.69 -25.44
N THR A 321 -3.63 -15.43 -24.95
CA THR A 321 -2.21 -15.09 -25.17
C THR A 321 -1.76 -15.68 -26.51
N SER A 322 -1.84 -14.88 -27.57
CA SER A 322 -1.09 -15.13 -28.81
C SER A 322 0.41 -14.80 -28.66
N VAL A 323 0.97 -15.00 -27.46
CA VAL A 323 2.41 -14.91 -27.12
C VAL A 323 2.66 -15.92 -25.99
N GLN A 324 3.30 -17.05 -26.29
CA GLN A 324 3.82 -17.94 -25.25
C GLN A 324 5.13 -17.37 -24.71
N THR A 325 5.12 -16.86 -23.48
CA THR A 325 6.33 -16.65 -22.67
C THR A 325 6.13 -17.24 -21.28
N THR A 326 7.23 -17.72 -20.69
CA THR A 326 7.21 -18.82 -19.73
C THR A 326 7.18 -18.38 -18.26
N ASN A 327 6.62 -19.26 -17.41
CA ASN A 327 6.87 -19.33 -15.97
C ASN A 327 6.62 -18.06 -15.12
N SER A 328 5.55 -17.32 -15.40
CA SER A 328 4.82 -16.60 -14.33
C SER A 328 3.64 -17.46 -13.88
N LYS A 329 3.53 -17.74 -12.58
CA LYS A 329 2.29 -18.30 -12.00
C LYS A 329 1.13 -17.39 -12.40
N SER A 330 0.01 -18.00 -12.79
CA SER A 330 -1.19 -17.33 -13.29
C SER A 330 -1.59 -16.07 -12.51
N ASP A 331 -1.19 -14.89 -12.99
CA ASP A 331 -1.82 -13.62 -12.60
C ASP A 331 -3.23 -13.61 -13.19
N ASN A 332 -4.16 -14.22 -12.46
CA ASN A 332 -5.58 -13.88 -12.52
C ASN A 332 -5.73 -12.58 -11.72
N GLU A 333 -6.46 -11.59 -12.23
CA GLU A 333 -6.66 -10.36 -11.48
C GLU A 333 -7.50 -10.66 -10.22
N LEU A 334 -6.84 -10.58 -9.06
CA LEU A 334 -7.41 -10.91 -7.77
C LEU A 334 -7.83 -9.65 -7.03
N GLY A 335 -9.11 -9.60 -6.64
CA GLY A 335 -9.72 -8.48 -5.97
C GLY A 335 -10.68 -8.87 -4.86
N SER A 336 -11.38 -7.87 -4.38
CA SER A 336 -12.49 -7.97 -3.46
C SER A 336 -13.82 -7.71 -4.18
N GLY A 337 -14.91 -8.03 -3.51
CA GLY A 337 -16.24 -7.57 -3.88
C GLY A 337 -17.10 -7.34 -2.65
N VAL A 338 -18.04 -6.41 -2.74
CA VAL A 338 -18.97 -6.06 -1.65
C VAL A 338 -20.37 -6.56 -1.97
N VAL A 339 -20.88 -7.46 -1.13
CA VAL A 339 -22.28 -7.88 -1.14
C VAL A 339 -23.15 -6.67 -0.77
N TYR A 340 -23.95 -6.19 -1.71
CA TYR A 340 -24.79 -4.99 -1.53
C TYR A 340 -26.29 -5.28 -1.62
N LYS A 341 -26.68 -6.45 -2.13
CA LYS A 341 -28.08 -6.86 -2.26
C LYS A 341 -28.21 -8.39 -2.28
N THR A 342 -29.35 -8.90 -1.80
CA THR A 342 -29.78 -10.30 -1.95
C THR A 342 -31.20 -10.36 -2.52
N VAL A 343 -31.48 -11.41 -3.30
CA VAL A 343 -32.81 -11.78 -3.79
C VAL A 343 -32.95 -13.29 -3.64
N GLY A 344 -33.68 -13.73 -2.61
CA GLY A 344 -33.62 -15.11 -2.13
C GLY A 344 -32.17 -15.50 -1.80
N ASP A 345 -31.74 -16.68 -2.26
CA ASP A 345 -30.37 -17.17 -2.10
C ASP A 345 -29.36 -16.58 -3.11
N THR A 346 -29.78 -15.63 -3.96
CA THR A 346 -28.91 -14.98 -4.95
C THR A 346 -28.36 -13.68 -4.38
N PHE A 347 -27.03 -13.60 -4.28
CA PHE A 347 -26.29 -12.48 -3.75
C PHE A 347 -25.71 -11.67 -4.91
N PHE A 348 -25.81 -10.34 -4.84
CA PHE A 348 -25.23 -9.41 -5.80
C PHE A 348 -24.04 -8.70 -5.16
N VAL A 349 -22.94 -8.70 -5.90
CA VAL A 349 -21.62 -8.24 -5.46
C VAL A 349 -21.18 -7.10 -6.38
N LEU A 350 -20.85 -5.95 -5.79
CA LEU A 350 -20.11 -4.87 -6.45
C LEU A 350 -18.63 -5.24 -6.45
N THR A 351 -17.96 -5.07 -7.57
CA THR A 351 -16.49 -5.18 -7.69
C THR A 351 -16.02 -4.24 -8.81
N ASN A 352 -14.75 -4.27 -9.19
CA ASN A 352 -14.23 -3.46 -10.29
C ASN A 352 -14.38 -4.16 -11.65
N THR A 353 -14.11 -3.42 -12.74
CA THR A 353 -14.14 -3.97 -14.11
C THR A 353 -12.79 -4.52 -14.53
N HIS A 354 -11.67 -3.89 -14.14
CA HIS A 354 -10.47 -4.69 -13.82
C HIS A 354 -10.80 -5.62 -12.63
N ILE A 355 -10.01 -6.64 -12.31
CA ILE A 355 -10.43 -7.79 -11.47
C ILE A 355 -11.36 -8.75 -12.23
N VAL A 356 -12.48 -8.28 -12.79
CA VAL A 356 -13.35 -9.15 -13.61
C VAL A 356 -12.73 -9.40 -14.98
N GLY A 357 -12.20 -8.35 -15.61
CA GLY A 357 -11.61 -8.41 -16.95
C GLY A 357 -12.62 -8.84 -18.01
N GLU A 358 -12.20 -9.73 -18.92
CA GLU A 358 -13.06 -10.24 -20.00
C GLU A 358 -13.86 -11.50 -19.66
N ALA A 359 -13.95 -11.90 -18.39
CA ALA A 359 -14.70 -13.09 -18.01
C ALA A 359 -16.22 -12.86 -17.94
N ASP A 360 -16.99 -13.86 -18.39
CA ASP A 360 -18.44 -13.97 -18.11
C ASP A 360 -18.73 -14.54 -16.71
N LYS A 361 -17.73 -15.15 -16.07
CA LYS A 361 -17.82 -15.78 -14.75
C LYS A 361 -16.57 -15.51 -13.93
N VAL A 362 -16.71 -15.51 -12.61
CA VAL A 362 -15.60 -15.32 -11.68
C VAL A 362 -15.70 -16.31 -10.53
N LYS A 363 -14.56 -16.68 -9.94
CA LYS A 363 -14.53 -17.39 -8.66
C LYS A 363 -14.78 -16.39 -7.54
N ILE A 364 -15.76 -16.68 -6.70
CA ILE A 364 -16.05 -15.93 -5.47
C ILE A 364 -15.68 -16.79 -4.26
N THR A 365 -14.80 -16.29 -3.40
CA THR A 365 -14.41 -16.97 -2.15
C THR A 365 -14.90 -16.18 -0.94
N TYR A 366 -15.64 -16.85 -0.05
CA TYR A 366 -16.34 -16.22 1.08
C TYR A 366 -16.27 -17.07 2.37
N GLY A 367 -16.56 -16.45 3.52
CA GLY A 367 -16.57 -17.12 4.82
C GLY A 367 -15.22 -17.76 5.15
N GLU A 368 -15.24 -19.04 5.56
CA GLU A 368 -14.08 -19.90 5.79
C GLU A 368 -13.72 -20.62 4.48
N ASN A 369 -13.09 -19.88 3.55
CA ASN A 369 -12.56 -20.34 2.25
C ASN A 369 -13.53 -21.18 1.37
N LYS A 370 -14.83 -20.91 1.45
CA LYS A 370 -15.81 -21.51 0.52
C LYS A 370 -15.78 -20.77 -0.80
N SER A 371 -15.46 -21.50 -1.88
CA SER A 371 -15.39 -20.96 -3.24
C SER A 371 -16.59 -21.43 -4.08
N ILE A 372 -17.19 -20.52 -4.84
CA ILE A 372 -18.26 -20.78 -5.81
C ILE A 372 -18.00 -20.01 -7.11
N LYS A 373 -18.68 -20.38 -8.20
CA LYS A 373 -18.73 -19.53 -9.40
C LYS A 373 -19.84 -18.49 -9.29
N GLY A 374 -19.55 -17.25 -9.64
CA GLY A 374 -20.52 -16.19 -9.88
C GLY A 374 -20.61 -15.87 -11.38
N ASP A 375 -21.79 -15.49 -11.84
CA ASP A 375 -22.01 -14.99 -13.19
C ASP A 375 -21.86 -13.46 -13.19
N VAL A 376 -21.12 -12.91 -14.15
CA VAL A 376 -21.04 -11.46 -14.36
C VAL A 376 -22.38 -11.01 -14.96
N VAL A 377 -23.06 -10.09 -14.27
CA VAL A 377 -24.34 -9.53 -14.71
C VAL A 377 -24.11 -8.42 -15.73
N GLY A 378 -23.05 -7.65 -15.52
CA GLY A 378 -22.60 -6.58 -16.38
C GLY A 378 -21.36 -5.92 -15.78
N LYS A 379 -20.62 -5.21 -16.63
CA LYS A 379 -19.40 -4.47 -16.26
C LYS A 379 -19.36 -3.17 -17.05
N ASP A 380 -18.84 -2.11 -16.45
CA ASP A 380 -18.58 -0.84 -17.11
C ASP A 380 -17.13 -0.42 -16.91
N LYS A 381 -16.42 -0.19 -18.02
CA LYS A 381 -15.01 0.20 -17.97
C LYS A 381 -14.83 1.65 -17.54
N TRP A 382 -15.76 2.54 -17.91
CA TRP A 382 -15.62 3.99 -17.70
C TRP A 382 -15.73 4.37 -16.22
N SER A 383 -16.61 3.70 -15.47
CA SER A 383 -16.72 3.86 -14.03
C SER A 383 -15.89 2.86 -13.21
N ASP A 384 -15.21 1.90 -13.85
CA ASP A 384 -14.56 0.74 -13.23
C ASP A 384 -15.46 -0.01 -12.20
N ILE A 385 -16.72 -0.26 -12.57
CA ILE A 385 -17.68 -1.02 -11.74
C ILE A 385 -18.23 -2.22 -12.49
N ALA A 386 -18.20 -3.38 -11.86
CA ALA A 386 -18.88 -4.58 -12.29
C ALA A 386 -19.86 -5.10 -11.23
N VAL A 387 -20.90 -5.80 -11.70
CA VAL A 387 -21.87 -6.51 -10.85
C VAL A 387 -21.78 -7.99 -11.15
N VAL A 388 -21.57 -8.79 -10.11
CA VAL A 388 -21.57 -10.25 -10.16
C VAL A 388 -22.72 -10.79 -9.33
N LYS A 389 -23.39 -11.84 -9.80
CA LYS A 389 -24.41 -12.57 -9.03
C LYS A 389 -23.92 -13.99 -8.72
N ALA A 390 -24.19 -14.48 -7.52
CA ALA A 390 -23.85 -15.86 -7.13
C ALA A 390 -24.80 -16.41 -6.05
N LYS A 391 -24.92 -17.74 -5.98
CA LYS A 391 -25.71 -18.41 -4.94
C LYS A 391 -24.83 -18.73 -3.72
N ILE A 392 -24.88 -17.88 -2.70
CA ILE A 392 -24.05 -18.02 -1.49
C ILE A 392 -24.88 -18.72 -0.40
N ASN A 393 -24.58 -19.99 -0.13
CA ASN A 393 -25.19 -20.73 0.98
C ASN A 393 -24.42 -20.46 2.29
N ASN A 394 -24.57 -19.25 2.84
CA ASN A 394 -24.01 -18.88 4.14
C ASN A 394 -24.79 -17.74 4.81
N LYS A 395 -25.52 -18.05 5.89
CA LYS A 395 -26.33 -17.10 6.68
C LYS A 395 -25.50 -16.00 7.38
N ASN A 396 -24.18 -16.17 7.49
CA ASN A 396 -23.29 -15.16 8.06
C ASN A 396 -22.92 -14.08 7.04
N ILE A 397 -23.03 -14.34 5.74
CA ILE A 397 -22.82 -13.35 4.68
C ILE A 397 -24.10 -12.53 4.53
N LYS A 398 -23.98 -11.20 4.49
CA LYS A 398 -25.13 -10.28 4.40
C LYS A 398 -24.84 -9.09 3.49
N PRO A 399 -25.87 -8.48 2.88
CA PRO A 399 -25.76 -7.15 2.28
C PRO A 399 -25.25 -6.13 3.30
N ILE A 400 -24.30 -5.30 2.86
CA ILE A 400 -23.85 -4.14 3.62
C ILE A 400 -24.93 -3.04 3.62
N HIS A 401 -24.98 -2.23 4.68
CA HIS A 401 -25.79 -1.02 4.69
C HIS A 401 -25.14 0.02 3.77
N ILE A 402 -25.91 0.61 2.86
CA ILE A 402 -25.39 1.61 1.92
C ILE A 402 -25.62 3.01 2.50
N GLY A 403 -24.53 3.77 2.66
CA GLY A 403 -24.53 5.16 3.09
C GLY A 403 -24.81 6.15 1.95
N ASN A 404 -24.30 7.36 2.07
CA ASN A 404 -24.51 8.42 1.08
C ASN A 404 -23.22 9.21 0.79
N SER A 405 -22.61 8.98 -0.37
CA SER A 405 -21.36 9.64 -0.77
C SER A 405 -21.49 11.12 -1.15
N ASN A 406 -22.70 11.68 -1.16
CA ASN A 406 -22.89 13.14 -1.31
C ASN A 406 -22.75 13.89 0.03
N LYS A 407 -22.52 13.18 1.14
CA LYS A 407 -22.36 13.74 2.50
C LYS A 407 -20.95 13.58 3.06
N LEU A 408 -19.98 13.15 2.25
CA LEU A 408 -18.60 12.92 2.69
C LEU A 408 -17.94 14.22 3.18
N VAL A 409 -17.18 14.12 4.27
CA VAL A 409 -16.47 15.26 4.86
C VAL A 409 -14.96 14.97 4.91
N LEU A 410 -14.13 15.97 4.57
CA LEU A 410 -12.69 15.86 4.71
C LEU A 410 -12.29 15.55 6.17
N GLY A 411 -11.38 14.60 6.36
CA GLY A 411 -10.98 14.14 7.69
C GLY A 411 -11.95 13.16 8.36
N GLU A 412 -13.07 12.80 7.73
CA GLU A 412 -13.96 11.74 8.23
C GLU A 412 -13.21 10.41 8.30
N SER A 413 -13.24 9.74 9.46
CA SER A 413 -12.54 8.46 9.63
C SER A 413 -13.30 7.32 8.99
N ILE A 414 -12.56 6.52 8.22
CA ILE A 414 -13.05 5.40 7.44
C ILE A 414 -12.36 4.10 7.85
N LEU A 415 -13.03 2.99 7.56
CA LEU A 415 -12.39 1.69 7.45
C LEU A 415 -12.46 1.23 5.99
N ILE A 416 -11.41 0.54 5.56
CA ILE A 416 -11.37 -0.19 4.30
C ILE A 416 -11.34 -1.67 4.65
N VAL A 417 -12.17 -2.46 3.99
CA VAL A 417 -12.18 -3.90 4.14
C VAL A 417 -12.04 -4.56 2.77
N GLY A 418 -11.02 -5.40 2.65
CA GLY A 418 -10.70 -6.14 1.44
C GLY A 418 -10.00 -7.45 1.75
N ASN A 419 -9.78 -8.22 0.69
CA ASN A 419 -9.12 -9.51 0.70
C ASN A 419 -7.84 -9.42 -0.15
N PRO A 420 -6.81 -8.71 0.33
CA PRO A 420 -5.53 -8.63 -0.36
C PRO A 420 -4.91 -10.01 -0.60
N LEU A 421 -4.09 -10.12 -1.65
CA LEU A 421 -3.08 -11.17 -1.85
C LEU A 421 -3.48 -12.66 -1.78
N GLY A 422 -4.76 -13.01 -1.64
CA GLY A 422 -5.23 -14.40 -1.73
C GLY A 422 -6.01 -14.85 -0.50
N GLU A 423 -6.17 -16.17 -0.33
CA GLU A 423 -6.87 -16.74 0.81
C GLU A 423 -6.20 -16.44 2.16
N GLU A 424 -4.88 -16.27 2.16
CA GLU A 424 -4.04 -16.07 3.35
C GLU A 424 -4.22 -14.71 4.03
N PHE A 425 -4.56 -13.66 3.28
CA PHE A 425 -4.71 -12.29 3.81
C PHE A 425 -6.16 -11.76 3.71
N ARG A 426 -7.14 -12.67 3.59
CA ARG A 426 -8.58 -12.33 3.57
C ARG A 426 -8.99 -11.58 4.83
N ASN A 427 -10.02 -10.75 4.69
CA ASN A 427 -10.63 -9.95 5.76
C ASN A 427 -9.66 -8.91 6.36
N THR A 428 -8.71 -8.41 5.57
CA THR A 428 -7.82 -7.33 5.98
C THR A 428 -8.62 -6.04 6.17
N VAL A 429 -8.40 -5.38 7.30
CA VAL A 429 -9.04 -4.11 7.65
C VAL A 429 -7.98 -3.03 7.81
N SER A 430 -8.02 -2.03 6.93
CA SER A 430 -7.18 -0.83 6.97
C SER A 430 -8.00 0.34 7.53
N LYS A 431 -7.37 1.27 8.27
CA LYS A 431 -8.02 2.49 8.77
C LYS A 431 -7.36 3.72 8.18
N GLY A 432 -8.15 4.76 7.93
CA GLY A 432 -7.66 6.09 7.54
C GLY A 432 -8.75 7.15 7.64
N ILE A 433 -8.64 8.16 6.79
CA ILE A 433 -9.59 9.26 6.60
C ILE A 433 -9.92 9.50 5.12
N ILE A 434 -10.95 10.32 4.88
CA ILE A 434 -11.19 10.97 3.58
C ILE A 434 -10.22 12.15 3.44
N SER A 435 -9.25 12.02 2.54
CA SER A 435 -8.15 12.98 2.33
C SER A 435 -8.42 13.96 1.19
N GLY A 436 -9.43 13.71 0.36
CA GLY A 436 -9.81 14.58 -0.75
C GLY A 436 -11.18 14.22 -1.31
N LEU A 437 -11.98 15.23 -1.68
CA LEU A 437 -13.28 15.06 -2.32
C LEU A 437 -13.17 15.34 -3.82
N ASN A 438 -14.08 14.76 -4.62
CA ASN A 438 -14.29 15.09 -6.04
C ASN A 438 -13.00 15.11 -6.87
N ARG A 439 -12.17 14.07 -6.72
CA ARG A 439 -10.95 13.90 -7.51
C ARG A 439 -11.30 13.32 -8.87
N LEU A 440 -10.79 13.95 -9.91
CA LEU A 440 -10.73 13.36 -11.25
C LEU A 440 -9.37 12.71 -11.40
N VAL A 441 -9.33 11.38 -11.47
CA VAL A 441 -8.11 10.62 -11.65
C VAL A 441 -8.02 10.21 -13.11
N PRO A 442 -6.96 10.59 -13.84
CA PRO A 442 -6.76 10.11 -15.20
C PRO A 442 -6.46 8.60 -15.17
N VAL A 443 -7.13 7.84 -16.04
CA VAL A 443 -6.98 6.39 -16.17
C VAL A 443 -6.65 6.04 -17.61
N ASP A 444 -5.66 5.17 -17.79
CA ASP A 444 -5.23 4.54 -19.03
C ASP A 444 -5.65 3.05 -18.93
N PHE A 445 -6.57 2.59 -19.78
CA PHE A 445 -7.13 1.24 -19.68
C PHE A 445 -6.30 0.20 -20.46
N ASP A 446 -5.75 0.57 -21.62
CA ASP A 446 -5.01 -0.34 -22.51
C ASP A 446 -3.48 -0.29 -22.33
N LYS A 447 -2.99 0.65 -21.52
CA LYS A 447 -1.59 0.89 -21.14
C LYS A 447 -0.74 1.41 -22.31
N ASP A 448 -1.34 2.14 -23.25
CA ASP A 448 -0.62 2.80 -24.35
C ASP A 448 0.14 4.08 -23.94
N ASN A 449 0.04 4.48 -22.66
CA ASN A 449 0.55 5.72 -22.05
C ASN A 449 -0.26 6.98 -22.39
N LYS A 450 -1.50 6.84 -22.86
CA LYS A 450 -2.49 7.92 -22.95
C LYS A 450 -3.64 7.62 -22.01
N ASN A 451 -4.11 8.66 -21.32
CA ASN A 451 -5.28 8.53 -20.49
C ASN A 451 -6.54 8.45 -21.37
N ASP A 452 -7.37 7.45 -21.12
CA ASP A 452 -8.68 7.25 -21.75
C ASP A 452 -9.76 8.11 -21.11
N GLU A 453 -9.74 8.27 -19.78
CA GLU A 453 -10.86 8.80 -18.99
C GLU A 453 -10.41 9.59 -17.75
N LEU A 454 -11.28 10.47 -17.25
CA LEU A 454 -11.16 11.11 -15.94
C LEU A 454 -12.18 10.52 -14.96
N MET A 455 -11.77 9.46 -14.25
CA MET A 455 -12.65 8.77 -13.32
C MET A 455 -12.90 9.59 -12.05
N GLN A 456 -14.18 9.79 -11.71
CA GLN A 456 -14.58 10.54 -10.52
C GLN A 456 -14.49 9.69 -9.26
N THR A 457 -13.67 10.14 -8.31
CA THR A 457 -13.35 9.43 -7.06
C THR A 457 -13.32 10.37 -5.86
N PHE A 458 -13.21 9.79 -4.66
CA PHE A 458 -12.69 10.48 -3.49
C PHE A 458 -11.37 9.83 -3.06
N GLN A 459 -10.49 10.64 -2.46
CA GLN A 459 -9.13 10.24 -2.05
C GLN A 459 -9.13 9.81 -0.59
N ILE A 460 -8.30 8.81 -0.30
CA ILE A 460 -8.16 8.14 0.99
C ILE A 460 -6.67 7.91 1.31
N ASP A 461 -6.29 8.00 2.58
CA ASP A 461 -4.90 7.78 3.05
C ASP A 461 -4.66 6.38 3.66
N ALA A 462 -5.73 5.62 3.92
CA ALA A 462 -5.65 4.25 4.40
C ALA A 462 -4.81 3.38 3.45
N SER A 463 -4.12 2.37 4.00
CA SER A 463 -3.30 1.45 3.23
C SER A 463 -4.11 0.64 2.21
N VAL A 464 -4.03 1.05 0.95
CA VAL A 464 -4.52 0.30 -0.22
C VAL A 464 -3.36 -0.49 -0.83
N ASN A 465 -3.57 -1.80 -1.00
CA ASN A 465 -2.63 -2.75 -1.58
C ASN A 465 -3.39 -3.71 -2.52
N PRO A 466 -2.70 -4.46 -3.42
CA PRO A 466 -3.35 -5.41 -4.33
C PRO A 466 -4.36 -6.33 -3.63
N GLY A 467 -5.53 -6.50 -4.24
CA GLY A 467 -6.68 -7.22 -3.69
C GLY A 467 -7.61 -6.40 -2.78
N HIS A 468 -7.28 -5.14 -2.43
CA HIS A 468 -8.27 -4.21 -1.86
C HIS A 468 -9.23 -3.64 -2.92
N SER A 469 -8.85 -3.60 -4.20
CA SER A 469 -9.71 -3.20 -5.32
C SER A 469 -11.02 -4.00 -5.31
N GLY A 470 -12.14 -3.33 -5.52
CA GLY A 470 -13.50 -3.87 -5.38
C GLY A 470 -13.97 -4.00 -3.92
N GLY A 471 -13.13 -3.64 -2.95
CA GLY A 471 -13.39 -3.71 -1.51
C GLY A 471 -14.19 -2.53 -0.97
N ALA A 472 -14.71 -2.69 0.24
CA ALA A 472 -15.60 -1.72 0.87
C ALA A 472 -14.81 -0.58 1.53
N VAL A 473 -15.18 0.67 1.25
CA VAL A 473 -14.89 1.82 2.12
C VAL A 473 -16.13 2.13 2.94
N VAL A 474 -16.04 2.07 4.27
CA VAL A 474 -17.15 2.33 5.19
C VAL A 474 -16.86 3.51 6.13
N ASN A 475 -17.92 4.25 6.47
CA ASN A 475 -17.85 5.36 7.41
C ASN A 475 -17.79 4.88 8.88
N LYS A 476 -17.77 5.84 9.81
CA LYS A 476 -17.76 5.57 11.27
C LYS A 476 -18.94 4.74 11.78
N ASP A 477 -20.05 4.67 11.03
CA ASP A 477 -21.28 3.95 11.40
C ASP A 477 -21.37 2.56 10.73
N GLY A 478 -20.40 2.23 9.87
CA GLY A 478 -20.33 0.94 9.16
C GLY A 478 -21.13 0.91 7.86
N GLU A 479 -21.54 2.08 7.34
CA GLU A 479 -22.23 2.20 6.07
C GLU A 479 -21.22 2.30 4.92
N LEU A 480 -21.46 1.56 3.83
CA LEU A 480 -20.68 1.62 2.60
C LEU A 480 -20.80 3.02 1.98
N ILE A 481 -19.67 3.71 1.81
CA ILE A 481 -19.56 5.05 1.22
C ILE A 481 -18.74 5.07 -0.09
N GLY A 482 -17.98 4.01 -0.38
CA GLY A 482 -17.34 3.84 -1.68
C GLY A 482 -16.78 2.44 -1.92
N ILE A 483 -16.36 2.21 -3.16
CA ILE A 483 -15.66 1.00 -3.61
C ILE A 483 -14.21 1.39 -3.90
N VAL A 484 -13.23 0.73 -3.27
CA VAL A 484 -11.80 0.96 -3.58
C VAL A 484 -11.54 0.56 -5.03
N SER A 485 -10.78 1.36 -5.77
CA SER A 485 -10.43 1.06 -7.18
C SER A 485 -8.96 1.33 -7.46
N LEU A 486 -8.48 2.57 -7.26
CA LEU A 486 -7.13 2.98 -7.67
C LEU A 486 -6.20 3.27 -6.49
N LYS A 487 -4.89 3.18 -6.79
CA LYS A 487 -3.80 3.72 -5.98
C LYS A 487 -2.76 4.31 -6.92
N ILE A 488 -2.25 5.50 -6.61
CA ILE A 488 -1.04 5.99 -7.26
C ILE A 488 0.16 5.23 -6.67
N ASN A 489 0.78 4.39 -7.49
CA ASN A 489 1.91 3.54 -7.11
C ASN A 489 3.20 4.10 -7.71
N MET A 490 3.84 5.04 -7.02
CA MET A 490 5.16 5.56 -7.38
C MET A 490 6.15 5.28 -6.23
N PRO A 491 7.46 5.09 -6.48
CA PRO A 491 8.46 4.71 -5.47
C PRO A 491 8.65 5.64 -4.26
N SER A 492 7.89 6.72 -4.15
CA SER A 492 7.90 7.66 -3.02
C SER A 492 6.50 8.19 -2.65
N ILE A 493 5.43 7.57 -3.15
CA ILE A 493 4.04 7.95 -2.87
C ILE A 493 3.34 6.80 -2.15
N GLU A 494 3.03 7.04 -0.86
CA GLU A 494 2.22 6.18 0.00
C GLU A 494 0.96 6.96 0.43
N GLY A 495 -0.08 6.27 0.90
CA GLY A 495 -1.30 6.93 1.39
C GLY A 495 -2.07 7.74 0.34
N MET A 496 -2.03 7.31 -0.93
CA MET A 496 -2.76 7.96 -2.03
C MET A 496 -3.62 6.93 -2.77
N GLY A 497 -4.65 6.44 -2.07
CA GLY A 497 -5.69 5.59 -2.63
C GLY A 497 -6.90 6.41 -3.09
N PHE A 498 -7.72 5.80 -3.95
CA PHE A 498 -8.95 6.41 -4.46
C PHE A 498 -10.09 5.38 -4.49
N ALA A 499 -11.29 5.87 -4.17
CA ALA A 499 -12.51 5.08 -4.15
C ALA A 499 -13.62 5.74 -4.97
N ILE A 500 -14.40 4.91 -5.66
CA ILE A 500 -15.57 5.29 -6.44
C ILE A 500 -16.71 5.61 -5.45
N PRO A 501 -17.38 6.78 -5.55
CA PRO A 501 -18.47 7.16 -4.64
C PRO A 501 -19.63 6.15 -4.68
N ILE A 502 -20.16 5.71 -3.53
CA ILE A 502 -21.19 4.66 -3.51
C ILE A 502 -22.47 5.05 -4.24
N ASN A 503 -22.83 6.34 -4.27
CA ASN A 503 -24.03 6.79 -4.99
C ASN A 503 -23.88 6.53 -6.49
N GLU A 504 -22.68 6.72 -7.04
CA GLU A 504 -22.37 6.48 -8.44
C GLU A 504 -22.29 4.99 -8.74
N ALA A 505 -21.53 4.23 -7.95
CA ALA A 505 -21.44 2.77 -8.09
C ALA A 505 -22.82 2.09 -8.00
N LYS A 506 -23.73 2.59 -7.14
CA LYS A 506 -25.11 2.13 -7.03
C LYS A 506 -25.98 2.52 -8.22
N SER A 507 -25.71 3.66 -8.87
CA SER A 507 -26.42 4.06 -10.10
C SER A 507 -26.01 3.16 -11.26
N ILE A 508 -24.69 3.02 -11.47
CA ILE A 508 -24.11 2.12 -12.47
C ILE A 508 -24.60 0.68 -12.27
N ALA A 509 -24.57 0.15 -11.04
CA ALA A 509 -25.04 -1.20 -10.76
C ALA A 509 -26.50 -1.43 -11.21
N LYS A 510 -27.41 -0.48 -10.97
CA LYS A 510 -28.81 -0.61 -11.45
C LYS A 510 -28.92 -0.71 -12.97
N GLU A 511 -28.07 0.02 -13.70
CA GLU A 511 -28.05 -0.04 -15.17
C GLU A 511 -27.48 -1.37 -15.67
N LEU A 512 -26.36 -1.82 -15.09
CA LEU A 512 -25.76 -3.13 -15.37
C LEU A 512 -26.73 -4.27 -15.07
N GLU A 513 -27.43 -4.22 -13.93
CA GLU A 513 -28.44 -5.22 -13.56
C GLU A 513 -29.65 -5.26 -14.49
N LYS A 514 -30.05 -4.11 -15.04
CA LYS A 514 -31.24 -4.01 -15.90
C LYS A 514 -30.93 -4.34 -17.35
N ASN A 515 -29.78 -3.91 -17.86
CA ASN A 515 -29.46 -3.87 -19.29
C ASN A 515 -28.20 -4.67 -19.67
N GLY A 516 -27.45 -5.20 -18.70
CA GLY A 516 -26.10 -5.78 -18.89
C GLY A 516 -24.98 -4.76 -19.15
N LYS A 517 -25.32 -3.48 -19.38
CA LYS A 517 -24.40 -2.41 -19.76
C LYS A 517 -24.92 -1.04 -19.32
N VAL A 518 -24.00 -0.08 -19.19
CA VAL A 518 -24.30 1.36 -19.07
C VAL A 518 -24.34 1.96 -20.48
N ASN A 519 -25.25 2.92 -20.73
CA ASN A 519 -25.24 3.70 -21.96
C ASN A 519 -24.74 5.11 -21.63
N TYR A 520 -23.78 5.61 -22.42
CA TYR A 520 -23.19 6.93 -22.23
C TYR A 520 -23.52 7.85 -23.42
N PRO A 521 -23.78 9.15 -23.18
CA PRO A 521 -24.05 10.11 -24.24
C PRO A 521 -22.89 10.21 -25.24
N ASN A 522 -23.23 10.26 -26.52
CA ASN A 522 -22.23 10.40 -27.59
C ASN A 522 -22.74 11.37 -28.66
N THR A 523 -21.99 12.45 -28.88
CA THR A 523 -22.36 13.48 -29.86
C THR A 523 -22.01 13.11 -31.31
N GLY A 524 -21.29 12.01 -31.54
CA GLY A 524 -20.92 11.55 -32.88
C GLY A 524 -19.88 12.44 -33.56
N ILE A 525 -18.94 12.98 -32.79
CA ILE A 525 -17.84 13.84 -33.27
C ILE A 525 -16.49 13.18 -33.00
N ALA A 526 -15.53 13.37 -33.92
CA ALA A 526 -14.13 13.03 -33.68
C ALA A 526 -13.37 14.30 -33.28
N LEU A 527 -12.57 14.18 -32.23
CA LEU A 527 -11.93 15.28 -31.53
C LEU A 527 -10.41 15.17 -31.54
N GLU A 528 -9.77 16.32 -31.38
CA GLU A 528 -8.33 16.49 -31.17
C GLU A 528 -8.13 17.67 -30.23
N ASN A 529 -7.13 17.65 -29.35
CA ASN A 529 -6.95 18.73 -28.39
C ASN A 529 -6.27 19.94 -29.06
N VAL A 530 -6.63 21.15 -28.64
CA VAL A 530 -6.03 22.40 -29.17
C VAL A 530 -4.53 22.49 -28.91
N ASN A 531 -4.05 21.86 -27.83
CA ASN A 531 -2.63 21.73 -27.47
C ASN A 531 -1.85 20.77 -28.39
N ASP A 532 -2.52 19.88 -29.13
CA ASP A 532 -1.87 18.96 -30.08
C ASP A 532 -1.72 19.58 -31.49
N LEU A 533 -2.41 20.69 -31.75
CA LEU A 533 -2.43 21.37 -33.06
C LEU A 533 -1.13 22.12 -33.33
N ASN A 534 -0.61 21.96 -34.54
CA ASN A 534 0.56 22.73 -34.98
C ASN A 534 0.18 24.18 -35.40
N HIS A 535 1.17 25.06 -35.53
CA HIS A 535 0.96 26.47 -35.85
C HIS A 535 0.19 26.70 -37.16
N TYR A 536 0.39 25.87 -38.19
CA TYR A 536 -0.31 25.98 -39.47
C TYR A 536 -1.79 25.62 -39.32
N GLU A 537 -2.13 24.55 -38.60
CA GLU A 537 -3.52 24.19 -38.31
C GLU A 537 -4.24 25.28 -37.52
N ARG A 538 -3.59 25.84 -36.48
CA ARG A 538 -4.14 26.94 -35.68
C ARG A 538 -4.40 28.20 -36.52
N SER A 539 -3.50 28.50 -37.46
CA SER A 539 -3.63 29.61 -38.41
C SER A 539 -4.81 29.42 -39.39
N LEU A 540 -4.99 28.21 -39.95
CA LEU A 540 -6.14 27.88 -40.80
C LEU A 540 -7.48 28.06 -40.08
N LEU A 541 -7.55 27.68 -38.80
CA LEU A 541 -8.73 27.85 -37.94
C LEU A 541 -8.98 29.32 -37.52
N LYS A 542 -8.02 30.22 -37.80
CA LYS A 542 -7.96 31.60 -37.30
C LYS A 542 -8.07 31.67 -35.77
N LEU A 543 -7.54 30.66 -35.09
CA LEU A 543 -7.63 30.53 -33.63
C LEU A 543 -6.67 31.54 -32.97
N PRO A 544 -7.13 32.36 -32.00
CA PRO A 544 -6.25 33.29 -31.30
C PRO A 544 -5.09 32.60 -30.58
N ASN A 545 -3.92 33.24 -30.53
CA ASN A 545 -2.68 32.66 -30.01
C ASN A 545 -2.72 32.38 -28.49
N ASP A 546 -3.61 33.03 -27.75
CA ASP A 546 -3.85 32.83 -26.32
C ASP A 546 -4.76 31.62 -26.01
N ILE A 547 -5.49 31.10 -27.00
CA ILE A 547 -6.36 29.93 -26.84
C ILE A 547 -5.55 28.65 -26.98
N ASN A 548 -5.05 28.14 -25.86
CA ASN A 548 -4.29 26.89 -25.78
C ASN A 548 -5.16 25.69 -25.36
N ASP A 549 -6.17 25.95 -24.51
CA ASP A 549 -7.15 24.96 -24.07
C ASP A 549 -8.32 24.83 -25.07
N GLY A 550 -8.81 23.60 -25.28
CA GLY A 550 -10.01 23.31 -26.06
C GLY A 550 -9.91 22.02 -26.87
N ILE A 551 -10.96 21.75 -27.66
CA ILE A 551 -11.03 20.62 -28.60
C ILE A 551 -11.47 21.08 -29.99
N LEU A 552 -10.81 20.55 -31.02
CA LEU A 552 -11.16 20.74 -32.42
C LEU A 552 -12.11 19.62 -32.90
N VAL A 553 -13.20 19.99 -33.55
CA VAL A 553 -14.08 19.06 -34.26
C VAL A 553 -13.44 18.69 -35.60
N LYS A 554 -12.68 17.58 -35.61
CA LYS A 554 -12.02 17.03 -36.82
C LYS A 554 -12.99 16.30 -37.76
N LYS A 555 -14.02 15.61 -37.23
CA LYS A 555 -15.06 14.92 -38.03
C LYS A 555 -16.43 14.95 -37.35
N LEU A 556 -17.50 14.86 -38.14
CA LEU A 556 -18.89 14.75 -37.70
C LEU A 556 -19.56 13.55 -38.38
N LYS A 557 -20.30 12.75 -37.61
CA LYS A 557 -21.20 11.72 -38.15
C LYS A 557 -22.44 12.39 -38.75
N ASP A 558 -22.87 11.97 -39.94
CA ASP A 558 -23.92 12.67 -40.70
C ASP A 558 -25.31 12.70 -40.04
N ASP A 559 -25.62 11.71 -39.20
CA ASP A 559 -26.82 11.63 -38.36
C ASP A 559 -26.52 11.94 -36.88
N GLY A 560 -25.29 12.33 -36.54
CA GLY A 560 -24.82 12.55 -35.18
C GLY A 560 -25.43 13.79 -34.50
N LEU A 561 -25.52 13.76 -33.17
CA LEU A 561 -26.12 14.85 -32.40
C LEU A 561 -25.33 16.15 -32.50
N GLY A 562 -24.00 16.09 -32.60
CA GLY A 562 -23.17 17.28 -32.79
C GLY A 562 -23.54 18.03 -34.07
N LYS A 563 -23.73 17.32 -35.18
CA LYS A 563 -24.15 17.91 -36.46
C LYS A 563 -25.57 18.46 -36.38
N LYS A 564 -26.50 17.72 -35.75
CA LYS A 564 -27.88 18.18 -35.49
C LYS A 564 -27.95 19.38 -34.53
N SER A 565 -26.96 19.53 -33.67
CA SER A 565 -26.77 20.67 -32.77
C SER A 565 -26.12 21.87 -33.46
N GLY A 566 -25.74 21.75 -34.75
CA GLY A 566 -25.15 22.82 -35.54
C GLY A 566 -23.62 22.91 -35.49
N LEU A 567 -22.92 21.93 -34.91
CA LEU A 567 -21.46 21.84 -35.01
C LEU A 567 -21.02 21.54 -36.46
N LYS A 568 -19.85 22.05 -36.83
CA LYS A 568 -19.18 21.91 -38.13
C LYS A 568 -17.75 21.42 -37.94
N ILE A 569 -17.18 20.83 -38.99
CA ILE A 569 -15.75 20.51 -39.02
C ILE A 569 -14.98 21.84 -39.00
N GLY A 570 -13.96 21.94 -38.15
CA GLY A 570 -13.23 23.19 -37.92
C GLY A 570 -13.72 24.02 -36.73
N ASP A 571 -14.84 23.66 -36.10
CA ASP A 571 -15.24 24.30 -34.84
C ASP A 571 -14.27 23.92 -33.71
N VAL A 572 -13.85 24.90 -32.92
CA VAL A 572 -13.05 24.68 -31.71
C VAL A 572 -13.88 24.97 -30.47
N ILE A 573 -14.25 23.94 -29.71
CA ILE A 573 -15.02 24.08 -28.47
C ILE A 573 -14.05 24.47 -27.34
N VAL A 574 -14.26 25.66 -26.75
CA VAL A 574 -13.39 26.23 -25.70
C VAL A 574 -14.07 26.33 -24.34
N LYS A 575 -15.42 26.31 -24.29
CA LYS A 575 -16.17 26.16 -23.04
C LYS A 575 -17.33 25.19 -23.21
N LEU A 576 -17.66 24.49 -22.14
CA LEU A 576 -18.81 23.60 -22.02
C LEU A 576 -19.43 23.78 -20.62
N GLU A 577 -20.74 23.97 -20.54
CA GLU A 577 -21.45 24.41 -19.32
C GLU A 577 -20.81 25.64 -18.64
N GLY A 578 -20.33 26.59 -19.43
CA GLY A 578 -19.65 27.81 -18.94
C GLY A 578 -18.23 27.60 -18.39
N LYS A 579 -17.79 26.36 -18.17
CA LYS A 579 -16.43 26.01 -17.73
C LYS A 579 -15.48 26.02 -18.93
N THR A 580 -14.25 26.51 -18.74
CA THR A 580 -13.17 26.33 -19.74
C THR A 580 -12.90 24.85 -19.93
N LEU A 581 -12.87 24.41 -21.18
CA LEU A 581 -12.65 23.03 -21.57
C LEU A 581 -11.19 22.86 -21.97
N LYS A 582 -10.42 22.04 -21.25
CA LYS A 582 -8.99 21.85 -21.56
C LYS A 582 -8.73 20.90 -22.72
N ASP A 583 -9.41 19.76 -22.70
CA ASP A 583 -9.08 18.59 -23.50
C ASP A 583 -10.31 17.68 -23.71
N ASN A 584 -10.10 16.64 -24.52
CA ASN A 584 -11.09 15.60 -24.83
C ASN A 584 -11.52 14.78 -23.60
N LEU A 585 -10.67 14.65 -22.58
CA LEU A 585 -11.00 13.89 -21.37
C LEU A 585 -12.04 14.65 -20.53
N GLN A 586 -11.84 15.95 -20.36
CA GLN A 586 -12.83 16.83 -19.71
C GLN A 586 -14.13 16.88 -20.51
N TYR A 587 -14.06 16.88 -21.84
CA TYR A 587 -15.26 16.85 -22.69
C TYR A 587 -16.07 15.59 -22.42
N ARG A 588 -15.42 14.42 -22.47
CA ARG A 588 -16.06 13.12 -22.21
C ARG A 588 -16.62 13.05 -20.79
N HIS A 589 -15.84 13.46 -19.78
CA HIS A 589 -16.28 13.51 -18.39
C HIS A 589 -17.54 14.36 -18.19
N ILE A 590 -17.61 15.55 -18.81
CA ILE A 590 -18.81 16.41 -18.75
C ILE A 590 -20.00 15.71 -19.41
N LEU A 591 -19.85 15.12 -20.59
CA LEU A 591 -20.91 14.34 -21.26
C LEU A 591 -21.40 13.18 -20.37
N PHE A 592 -20.50 12.45 -19.72
CA PHE A 592 -20.83 11.26 -18.94
C PHE A 592 -21.55 11.57 -17.62
N ASN A 593 -21.28 12.74 -17.03
CA ASN A 593 -22.05 13.26 -15.89
C ASN A 593 -23.54 13.48 -16.23
N HIS A 594 -23.87 13.69 -17.51
CA HIS A 594 -25.23 13.88 -18.01
C HIS A 594 -25.88 12.61 -18.58
N ARG A 595 -25.34 11.42 -18.30
CA ARG A 595 -25.94 10.16 -18.78
C ARG A 595 -27.37 9.88 -18.26
N GLN A 596 -27.73 10.44 -17.10
CA GLN A 596 -29.03 10.21 -16.46
C GLN A 596 -30.10 11.24 -16.86
N ASP A 597 -29.72 12.50 -17.03
CA ASP A 597 -30.64 13.61 -17.34
C ASP A 597 -30.68 13.95 -18.84
N LEU A 598 -29.67 13.53 -19.61
CA LEU A 598 -29.47 13.82 -21.04
C LEU A 598 -29.61 15.32 -21.36
N LYS A 599 -29.24 16.16 -20.39
CA LYS A 599 -29.40 17.61 -20.47
C LYS A 599 -28.57 18.19 -21.63
N THR A 600 -29.20 19.02 -22.45
CA THR A 600 -28.51 19.80 -23.50
C THR A 600 -27.44 20.72 -22.88
N LEU A 601 -26.24 20.69 -23.45
CA LEU A 601 -25.06 21.38 -22.91
C LEU A 601 -24.81 22.68 -23.66
N SER A 602 -24.75 23.81 -22.95
CA SER A 602 -24.31 25.07 -23.54
C SER A 602 -22.80 25.03 -23.81
N ALA A 603 -22.39 25.37 -25.03
CA ALA A 603 -20.99 25.38 -25.45
C ALA A 603 -20.62 26.72 -26.08
N LYS A 604 -19.38 27.16 -25.87
CA LYS A 604 -18.79 28.31 -26.57
C LYS A 604 -17.74 27.78 -27.52
N ILE A 605 -17.86 28.14 -28.80
CA ILE A 605 -17.00 27.69 -29.88
C ILE A 605 -16.32 28.86 -30.58
N TYR A 606 -15.14 28.61 -31.16
CA TYR A 606 -14.60 29.42 -32.25
C TYR A 606 -14.96 28.76 -33.59
N ARG A 607 -15.41 29.58 -34.54
CA ARG A 607 -15.68 29.21 -35.94
C ARG A 607 -15.18 30.33 -36.84
N ASP A 608 -14.23 30.01 -37.72
CA ASP A 608 -13.56 30.98 -38.61
C ASP A 608 -12.99 32.20 -37.85
N GLY A 609 -12.46 31.97 -36.63
CA GLY A 609 -11.94 33.01 -35.72
C GLY A 609 -13.00 33.77 -34.91
N ASN A 610 -14.30 33.54 -35.14
CA ASN A 610 -15.38 34.22 -34.44
C ASN A 610 -15.95 33.34 -33.31
N ILE A 611 -16.26 33.96 -32.17
CA ILE A 611 -16.93 33.27 -31.05
C ILE A 611 -18.41 33.09 -31.34
N GLN A 612 -18.93 31.89 -31.11
CA GLN A 612 -20.36 31.56 -31.17
C GLN A 612 -20.76 30.76 -29.92
N ASP A 613 -21.97 30.97 -29.43
CA ASP A 613 -22.60 30.12 -28.42
C ASP A 613 -23.57 29.15 -29.09
N ILE A 614 -23.57 27.89 -28.66
CA ILE A 614 -24.30 26.79 -29.28
C ILE A 614 -24.80 25.82 -28.21
N GLU A 615 -25.86 25.08 -28.49
CA GLU A 615 -26.44 24.08 -27.59
C GLU A 615 -26.23 22.67 -28.15
N ILE A 616 -25.47 21.84 -27.43
CA ILE A 616 -25.11 20.47 -27.81
C ILE A 616 -26.09 19.49 -27.16
N ASN A 617 -26.94 18.86 -27.97
CA ASN A 617 -27.92 17.88 -27.53
C ASN A 617 -27.27 16.52 -27.20
N LEU A 618 -27.79 15.85 -26.16
CA LEU A 618 -27.38 14.51 -25.73
C LEU A 618 -28.50 13.48 -25.96
N LYS A 619 -28.13 12.21 -26.05
CA LYS A 619 -29.03 11.04 -26.15
C LYS A 619 -28.30 9.78 -25.70
#